data_AF-A0A2N5H4X9-F1
#
_entry.id   AF-A0A2N5H4X9-F1
#
_cell.length_a   1.000
_cell.length_b   1.000
_cell.length_c   1.000
_cell.angle_alpha   90.00
_cell.angle_beta   90.00
_cell.angle_gamma   90.00
#
_symmetry.space_group_name_H-M   'P 1'
#
loop_
_entity.id
_entity.type
_entity.pdbx_description
1 polymer ?
#
loop_
_entity_poly.entity_id
_entity_poly.type
_entity_poly.pdbx_seq_one_letter_code
_entity_poly.pdbx_strand_id
1 'polypeptide(L)'
;MSKFESTLILPVEDLQERRRILEKELREVVVATVFTGLKNDLQELFITYNVKEVPSGVSWEFHGEYDDEGGTDYYPNYIRVFDENGDSIELEEYKTKKKSKYSDNVYEYSLDEEIHEAVCNYREDLYEHDIEEIIF
;
A
#
# COMPACT_ATOMS: atom_id res chain seq x y z
N MET A 1 -27.09 15.02 5.73
CA MET A 1 -25.61 14.94 5.79
C MET A 1 -25.17 15.66 7.06
N SER A 2 -24.73 14.91 8.06
CA SER A 2 -24.16 15.49 9.28
C SER A 2 -22.75 15.94 8.94
N LYS A 3 -22.49 17.25 8.98
CA LYS A 3 -21.14 17.78 8.95
C LYS A 3 -20.41 17.24 10.19
N PHE A 4 -19.27 16.60 9.99
CA PHE A 4 -18.30 16.43 11.06
C PHE A 4 -17.73 17.83 11.38
N GLU A 5 -18.35 18.52 12.33
CA GLU A 5 -17.78 19.69 12.99
C GLU A 5 -17.35 19.25 14.40
N SER A 6 -16.35 18.37 14.48
CA SER A 6 -15.59 18.25 15.73
C SER A 6 -14.66 19.46 15.83
N THR A 7 -15.19 20.57 16.32
CA THR A 7 -14.37 21.71 16.68
C THR A 7 -13.48 21.26 17.83
N LEU A 8 -12.18 21.14 17.55
CA LEU A 8 -11.14 20.69 18.47
C LEU A 8 -10.95 21.77 19.55
N ILE A 9 -11.81 21.78 20.56
CA ILE A 9 -11.74 22.69 21.69
C ILE A 9 -11.29 21.90 22.92
N LEU A 10 -9.97 21.86 23.13
CA LEU A 10 -9.36 21.54 24.41
C LEU A 10 -8.51 22.74 24.86
N PRO A 11 -8.42 23.00 26.19
CA PRO A 11 -7.67 24.12 26.73
C PRO A 11 -6.19 24.05 26.29
N VAL A 12 -5.64 25.20 25.90
CA VAL A 12 -4.27 25.40 25.37
C VAL A 12 -3.16 25.11 26.41
N GLU A 13 -3.54 24.70 27.62
CA GLU A 13 -2.69 24.66 28.81
C GLU A 13 -1.70 23.48 28.81
N ASP A 14 -1.88 22.47 27.95
CA ASP A 14 -0.88 21.43 27.70
C ASP A 14 -0.64 21.22 26.19
N LEU A 15 0.27 22.03 25.64
CA LEU A 15 0.69 21.92 24.24
C LEU A 15 1.34 20.58 23.91
N GLN A 16 1.94 19.89 24.88
CA GLN A 16 2.54 18.58 24.66
C GLN A 16 1.46 17.53 24.48
N GLU A 17 0.42 17.56 25.32
CA GLU A 17 -0.72 16.64 25.18
C GLU A 17 -1.47 16.89 23.86
N ARG A 18 -1.67 18.16 23.49
CA ARG A 18 -2.26 18.50 22.18
C ARG A 18 -1.44 17.97 21.02
N ARG A 19 -0.10 18.06 21.10
CA ARG A 19 0.79 17.53 20.06
C ARG A 19 0.62 16.01 19.91
N ARG A 20 0.56 15.26 21.02
CA ARG A 20 0.36 13.80 20.98
C ARG A 20 -0.98 13.41 20.36
N ILE A 21 -2.06 14.11 20.68
CA ILE A 21 -3.38 13.85 20.09
C ILE A 21 -3.34 14.08 18.58
N LEU A 22 -2.77 15.20 18.14
CA LEU A 22 -2.66 15.51 16.70
C LEU A 22 -1.76 14.51 15.95
N GLU A 23 -0.65 14.09 16.55
CA GLU A 23 0.21 13.04 15.97
C GLU A 23 -0.54 11.72 15.82
N LYS A 24 -1.38 11.36 16.81
CA LYS A 24 -2.23 10.16 16.75
C LYS A 24 -3.33 10.28 15.68
N GLU A 25 -4.06 11.39 15.65
CA GLU A 25 -5.12 11.62 14.65
C GLU A 25 -4.55 11.66 13.23
N LEU A 26 -3.39 12.30 13.05
CA LEU A 26 -2.70 12.32 11.76
C LEU A 26 -2.32 10.90 11.33
N ARG A 27 -1.73 10.11 12.23
CA ARG A 27 -1.41 8.70 11.95
C ARG A 27 -2.63 7.91 11.52
N GLU A 28 -3.76 8.04 12.23
CA GLU A 28 -5.01 7.35 11.88
C GLU A 28 -5.49 7.73 10.47
N VAL A 29 -5.39 9.00 10.10
CA VAL A 29 -5.78 9.48 8.76
C VAL A 29 -4.83 8.97 7.66
N VAL A 30 -3.52 9.01 7.89
CA VAL A 30 -2.53 8.52 6.92
C VAL A 30 -2.73 7.03 6.69
N VAL A 31 -2.82 6.23 7.76
CA VAL A 31 -3.08 4.78 7.67
C VAL A 31 -4.35 4.51 6.87
N ALA A 32 -5.47 5.16 7.19
CA ALA A 32 -6.73 4.95 6.47
C ALA A 32 -6.64 5.33 4.98
N THR A 33 -5.91 6.39 4.66
CA THR A 33 -5.71 6.87 3.28
C THR A 33 -4.86 5.90 2.48
N VAL A 34 -3.74 5.43 3.05
CA VAL A 34 -2.83 4.46 2.44
C VAL A 34 -3.53 3.12 2.22
N PHE A 35 -4.23 2.61 3.24
CA PHE A 35 -5.03 1.38 3.11
C PHE A 35 -6.06 1.50 1.98
N THR A 36 -6.79 2.61 1.92
CA THR A 36 -7.82 2.80 0.89
C THR A 36 -7.22 2.94 -0.50
N GLY A 37 -6.16 3.75 -0.64
CA GLY A 37 -5.46 3.97 -1.90
C GLY A 37 -4.87 2.69 -2.46
N LEU A 38 -4.03 2.01 -1.66
CA LEU A 38 -3.39 0.76 -2.06
C LEU A 38 -4.43 -0.33 -2.34
N LYS A 39 -5.48 -0.46 -1.52
CA LYS A 39 -6.56 -1.43 -1.76
C LYS A 39 -7.24 -1.21 -3.11
N ASN A 40 -7.53 0.04 -3.47
CA ASN A 40 -8.14 0.37 -4.75
C ASN A 40 -7.20 0.07 -5.93
N ASP A 41 -5.93 0.45 -5.82
CA ASP A 41 -4.92 0.21 -6.86
C ASP A 41 -4.75 -1.30 -7.10
N LEU A 42 -4.68 -2.11 -6.04
CA LEU A 42 -4.60 -3.57 -6.12
C LEU A 42 -5.86 -4.19 -6.75
N GLN A 43 -7.05 -3.72 -6.36
CA GLN A 43 -8.31 -4.17 -6.97
C GLN A 43 -8.36 -3.88 -8.48
N GLU A 44 -7.92 -2.70 -8.90
CA GLU A 44 -7.85 -2.34 -10.32
C GLU A 44 -6.88 -3.24 -11.08
N LEU A 45 -5.73 -3.59 -10.49
CA LEU A 45 -4.79 -4.54 -11.06
C LEU A 45 -5.43 -5.93 -11.22
N PHE A 46 -6.08 -6.46 -10.18
CA PHE A 46 -6.73 -7.78 -10.27
C PHE A 46 -7.81 -7.83 -11.35
N ILE A 47 -8.59 -6.76 -11.50
CA ILE A 47 -9.59 -6.63 -12.58
C ILE A 47 -8.89 -6.58 -13.95
N THR A 48 -7.85 -5.76 -14.09
CA THR A 48 -7.11 -5.56 -15.35
C THR A 48 -6.46 -6.85 -15.85
N TYR A 49 -5.94 -7.66 -14.93
CA TYR A 49 -5.29 -8.94 -15.21
C TYR A 49 -6.27 -10.12 -15.23
N ASN A 50 -7.57 -9.86 -15.03
CA ASN A 50 -8.64 -10.86 -15.06
C ASN A 50 -8.36 -12.03 -14.10
N VAL A 51 -7.95 -11.71 -12.87
CA VAL A 51 -7.81 -12.69 -11.78
C VAL A 51 -9.20 -13.24 -11.48
N LYS A 52 -9.36 -14.57 -11.63
CA LYS A 52 -10.68 -15.23 -11.61
C LYS A 52 -11.39 -15.10 -10.27
N GLU A 53 -10.63 -15.14 -9.19
CA GLU A 53 -11.11 -15.05 -7.83
C GLU A 53 -10.46 -13.83 -7.19
N VAL A 54 -11.28 -12.97 -6.58
CA VAL A 54 -10.76 -11.78 -5.90
C VAL A 54 -9.90 -12.27 -4.74
N PRO A 55 -8.62 -11.89 -4.68
CA PRO A 55 -7.76 -12.29 -3.57
C PRO A 55 -8.31 -11.85 -2.22
N SER A 56 -8.09 -12.64 -1.18
CA SER A 56 -8.46 -12.29 0.20
C SER A 56 -7.48 -11.30 0.82
N GLY A 57 -6.22 -11.30 0.38
CA GLY A 57 -5.22 -10.38 0.87
C GLY A 57 -3.93 -10.35 0.06
N VAL A 58 -3.11 -9.34 0.34
CA VAL A 58 -1.75 -9.18 -0.18
C VAL A 58 -0.86 -8.84 1.02
N SER A 59 0.30 -9.50 1.15
CA SER A 59 1.29 -9.20 2.19
C SER A 59 2.69 -9.00 1.60
N TRP A 60 3.55 -8.35 2.36
CA TRP A 60 4.95 -8.12 2.02
C TRP A 60 5.83 -8.10 3.28
N GLU A 61 7.14 -8.17 3.09
CA GLU A 61 8.15 -8.08 4.14
C GLU A 61 9.07 -6.90 3.83
N PHE A 62 9.40 -6.05 4.81
CA PHE A 62 10.34 -4.95 4.58
C PHE A 62 11.79 -5.41 4.69
N HIS A 63 12.58 -5.15 3.65
CA HIS A 63 14.01 -5.40 3.65
C HIS A 63 14.77 -4.10 3.49
N GLY A 64 15.76 -3.89 4.35
CA GLY A 64 16.68 -2.77 4.25
C GLY A 64 17.68 -3.00 3.12
N GLU A 65 17.69 -2.10 2.14
CA GLU A 65 18.76 -1.96 1.18
C GLU A 65 19.72 -0.89 1.67
N TYR A 66 20.99 -1.26 1.82
CA TYR A 66 22.04 -0.34 2.21
C TYR A 66 22.56 0.36 0.96
N ASP A 67 22.49 1.69 0.93
CA ASP A 67 23.25 2.45 -0.04
C ASP A 67 24.74 2.51 0.38
N ASP A 68 25.59 2.88 -0.57
CA ASP A 68 27.03 3.05 -0.38
C ASP A 68 27.40 4.33 0.37
N GLU A 69 26.44 5.20 0.67
CA GLU A 69 26.57 6.45 1.43
C GLU A 69 26.20 6.29 2.93
N GLY A 70 25.72 5.11 3.34
CA GLY A 70 25.35 4.77 4.72
C GLY A 70 23.87 4.99 5.08
N GLY A 71 23.02 5.26 4.09
CA GLY A 71 21.56 5.21 4.19
C GLY A 71 21.02 3.77 4.13
N THR A 72 19.88 3.55 4.77
CA THR A 72 19.11 2.32 4.64
C THR A 72 17.70 2.69 4.18
N ASP A 73 17.37 2.32 2.96
CA ASP A 73 16.00 2.39 2.44
C ASP A 73 15.31 1.05 2.69
N TYR A 74 14.06 1.09 3.15
CA TYR A 74 13.28 -0.12 3.36
C TYR A 74 12.32 -0.35 2.20
N TYR A 75 12.51 -1.46 1.49
CA TYR A 75 11.70 -1.84 0.34
C TYR A 75 10.80 -3.04 0.67
N PRO A 76 9.50 -2.96 0.32
CA PRO A 76 8.61 -4.11 0.32
C PRO A 76 9.16 -5.20 -0.60
N ASN A 77 9.35 -6.40 -0.06
CA ASN A 77 9.85 -7.57 -0.75
C ASN A 77 8.96 -8.78 -0.40
N TYR A 78 9.22 -9.92 -1.07
CA TYR A 78 8.49 -11.17 -0.83
C TYR A 78 6.96 -11.03 -0.86
N ILE A 79 6.47 -10.26 -1.84
CA ILE A 79 5.04 -10.00 -1.99
C ILE A 79 4.30 -11.32 -2.24
N ARG A 80 3.27 -11.58 -1.45
CA ARG A 80 2.40 -12.75 -1.56
C ARG A 80 0.96 -12.31 -1.68
N VAL A 81 0.19 -13.03 -2.48
CA VAL A 81 -1.23 -12.79 -2.71
C VAL A 81 -1.97 -14.05 -2.33
N PHE A 82 -3.04 -13.92 -1.56
CA PHE A 82 -3.76 -15.06 -0.98
C PHE A 82 -5.16 -15.19 -1.57
N ASP A 83 -5.61 -16.41 -1.80
CA ASP A 83 -6.99 -16.71 -2.14
C ASP A 83 -7.91 -16.69 -0.90
N GLU A 84 -9.20 -16.97 -1.06
CA GLU A 84 -10.16 -17.02 0.06
C GLU A 84 -9.85 -18.10 1.11
N ASN A 85 -9.04 -19.11 0.76
CA ASN A 85 -8.64 -20.19 1.65
C ASN A 85 -7.33 -19.88 2.40
N GLY A 86 -6.65 -18.79 2.05
CA GLY A 86 -5.34 -18.41 2.58
C GLY A 86 -4.17 -19.06 1.84
N ASP A 87 -4.42 -19.71 0.70
CA ASP A 87 -3.38 -20.29 -0.15
C ASP A 87 -2.76 -19.21 -1.05
N SER A 88 -1.46 -19.33 -1.30
CA SER A 88 -0.74 -18.39 -2.15
C SER A 88 -1.13 -18.57 -3.62
N ILE A 89 -1.46 -17.46 -4.29
CA ILE A 89 -1.75 -17.42 -5.73
C ILE A 89 -0.43 -17.26 -6.49
N GLU A 90 -0.17 -18.15 -7.44
CA GLU A 90 0.96 -18.01 -8.38
C GLU A 90 0.67 -16.89 -9.39
N LEU A 91 1.44 -15.81 -9.33
CA LEU A 91 1.20 -14.61 -10.13
C LEU A 91 1.87 -14.63 -11.52
N GLU A 92 2.89 -15.48 -11.72
CA GLU A 92 3.73 -15.49 -12.93
C GLU A 92 2.94 -15.73 -14.23
N GLU A 93 1.78 -16.40 -14.14
CA GLU A 93 0.92 -16.69 -15.28
C GLU A 93 0.02 -15.50 -15.69
N TYR A 94 -0.14 -14.51 -14.81
CA TYR A 94 -1.00 -13.35 -15.06
C TYR A 94 -0.20 -12.28 -15.80
N LYS A 95 -0.33 -12.26 -17.13
CA LYS A 95 0.34 -11.30 -18.00
C LYS A 95 -0.66 -10.54 -18.87
N THR A 96 -0.37 -9.26 -19.09
CA THR A 96 -1.16 -8.43 -20.00
C THR A 96 -0.27 -7.55 -20.87
N LYS A 97 -0.74 -7.24 -22.08
CA LYS A 97 -0.07 -6.30 -22.97
C LYS A 97 -0.69 -4.93 -22.83
N LYS A 98 0.08 -3.97 -22.34
CA LYS A 98 -0.37 -2.59 -22.16
C LYS A 98 0.70 -1.58 -22.61
N LYS A 99 0.24 -0.36 -22.88
CA LYS A 99 1.13 0.74 -23.25
C LYS A 99 2.00 1.12 -22.05
N SER A 100 3.29 1.32 -22.29
CA SER A 100 4.24 1.77 -21.26
C SER A 100 3.83 3.13 -20.69
N LYS A 101 4.08 3.34 -19.40
CA LYS A 101 4.00 4.67 -18.76
C LYS A 101 5.10 5.61 -19.27
N TYR A 102 6.20 5.07 -19.79
CA TYR A 102 7.43 5.81 -20.12
C TYR A 102 7.72 5.89 -21.63
N SER A 103 6.91 5.26 -22.47
CA SER A 103 7.08 5.30 -23.93
C SER A 103 5.78 5.01 -24.68
N ASP A 104 5.78 5.27 -25.98
CA ASP A 104 4.63 4.97 -26.85
C ASP A 104 4.48 3.48 -27.21
N ASN A 105 5.38 2.63 -26.72
CA ASN A 105 5.41 1.21 -27.04
C ASN A 105 4.47 0.40 -26.12
N VAL A 106 4.05 -0.76 -26.61
CA VAL A 106 3.29 -1.76 -25.85
C VAL A 106 4.25 -2.87 -25.41
N TYR A 107 4.26 -3.16 -24.11
CA TYR A 107 5.02 -4.26 -23.53
C TYR A 107 4.10 -5.25 -22.83
N GLU A 108 4.60 -6.46 -22.63
CA GLU A 108 3.98 -7.44 -21.77
C GLU A 108 4.47 -7.22 -20.34
N TYR A 109 3.53 -7.06 -19.42
CA TYR A 109 3.78 -6.86 -17.99
C TYR A 109 3.15 -8.02 -17.23
N SER A 110 3.85 -8.52 -16.21
CA SER A 110 3.31 -9.52 -15.30
C SER A 110 2.67 -8.86 -14.07
N LEU A 111 1.72 -9.57 -13.45
CA LEU A 111 0.96 -9.03 -12.33
C LEU A 111 1.81 -8.86 -11.08
N ASP A 112 2.79 -9.74 -10.85
CA ASP A 112 3.73 -9.63 -9.73
C ASP A 112 4.55 -8.33 -9.78
N GLU A 113 5.06 -7.96 -10.95
CA GLU A 113 5.80 -6.71 -11.16
C GLU A 113 4.91 -5.48 -10.89
N GLU A 114 3.65 -5.53 -11.33
CA GLU A 114 2.71 -4.42 -11.13
C GLU A 114 2.25 -4.27 -9.69
N ILE A 115 1.99 -5.39 -9.00
CA ILE A 115 1.68 -5.36 -7.57
C ILE A 115 2.89 -4.83 -6.80
N HIS A 116 4.09 -5.25 -7.18
CA HIS A 116 5.31 -4.73 -6.59
C HIS A 116 5.45 -3.21 -6.79
N GLU A 117 5.25 -2.72 -8.01
CA GLU A 117 5.25 -1.27 -8.27
C GLU A 117 4.19 -0.54 -7.45
N ALA A 118 2.96 -1.09 -7.37
CA ALA A 118 1.88 -0.51 -6.59
C ALA A 118 2.22 -0.40 -5.10
N VAL A 119 2.72 -1.47 -4.48
CA VAL A 119 3.12 -1.47 -3.06
C VAL A 119 4.31 -0.53 -2.83
N CYS A 120 5.30 -0.52 -3.74
CA CYS A 120 6.45 0.39 -3.64
C CYS A 120 6.08 1.88 -3.69
N ASN A 121 5.00 2.25 -4.38
CA ASN A 121 4.53 3.64 -4.42
C ASN A 121 4.05 4.16 -3.05
N TYR A 122 3.71 3.27 -2.12
CA TYR A 122 3.30 3.62 -0.76
C TYR A 122 4.37 3.26 0.30
N ARG A 123 5.58 2.84 -0.12
CA ARG A 123 6.57 2.20 0.78
C ARG A 123 6.90 2.98 2.06
N GLU A 124 7.01 4.31 1.96
CA GLU A 124 7.41 5.17 3.08
C GLU A 124 6.32 5.14 4.15
N ASP A 125 5.06 5.42 3.76
CA ASP A 125 3.94 5.40 4.69
C ASP A 125 3.66 3.99 5.25
N LEU A 126 3.83 2.94 4.44
CA LEU A 126 3.65 1.56 4.89
C LEU A 126 4.70 1.19 5.95
N TYR A 127 5.97 1.56 5.72
CA TYR A 127 7.07 1.30 6.66
C TYR A 127 6.93 2.12 7.94
N GLU A 128 6.67 3.43 7.83
CA GLU A 128 6.51 4.33 8.99
C GLU A 128 5.33 3.96 9.90
N HIS A 129 4.37 3.20 9.37
CA HIS A 129 3.17 2.82 10.10
C HIS A 129 3.05 1.33 10.41
N ASP A 130 4.07 0.53 10.07
CA ASP A 130 4.12 -0.92 10.34
C ASP A 130 2.95 -1.66 9.65
N ILE A 131 2.72 -1.33 8.38
CA ILE A 131 1.69 -1.96 7.54
C ILE A 131 2.39 -2.97 6.63
N GLU A 132 2.09 -4.25 6.83
CA GLU A 132 2.70 -5.37 6.09
C GLU A 132 1.68 -6.20 5.30
N GLU A 133 0.39 -5.86 5.39
CA GLU A 133 -0.69 -6.55 4.68
C GLU A 133 -1.91 -5.66 4.38
N ILE A 134 -2.62 -6.00 3.30
CA ILE A 134 -3.97 -5.52 2.97
C ILE A 134 -4.91 -6.72 2.88
N ILE A 135 -6.07 -6.62 3.52
CA ILE A 135 -7.16 -7.61 3.43
C ILE A 135 -8.34 -7.03 2.63
N PHE A 136 -8.91 -7.82 1.73
CA PHE A 136 -10.00 -7.40 0.82
C PHE A 136 -11.40 -7.59 1.39
#